data_AF-A0A401FVJ3-F1
#
_entry.id   AF-A0A401FVJ3-F1
#
_cell.length_a   1.000
_cell.length_b   1.000
_cell.length_c   1.000
_cell.angle_alpha   90.00
_cell.angle_beta   90.00
_cell.angle_gamma   90.00
#
_symmetry.space_group_name_H-M   'P 1'
#
loop_
_entity.id
_entity.type
_entity.pdbx_description
1 polymer ?
#
loop_
_entity_poly.entity_id
_entity_poly.type
_entity_poly.pdbx_seq_one_letter_code
_entity_poly.pdbx_strand_id
1 'polypeptide(L)'
;MEKGRLIEKSYEIFSNFKQPVRYTIHGDWCLECNDHEETLNKATRKFLTIKQIGRSSWSPIPNLNPEAMAYFMPRLIEFAVENVNDFENHPFIVRFLYWVMDGPESDAHKLLCTTHKQIVLETLLFIRKHYSDVIEDECMEDELDTAIKNWGGTYLKPTTAIP
;
A
#
# COMPACT_ATOMS: atom_id res chain seq x y z
N MET A 1 12.97 -2.77 -13.50
CA MET A 1 11.65 -2.91 -14.14
C MET A 1 11.21 -1.53 -14.57
N GLU A 2 10.58 -1.39 -15.73
CA GLU A 2 10.03 -0.10 -16.15
C GLU A 2 8.74 0.23 -15.39
N LYS A 3 8.47 1.53 -15.22
CA LYS A 3 7.32 2.07 -14.47
C LYS A 3 5.98 1.40 -14.85
N GLY A 4 5.64 1.43 -16.14
CA GLY A 4 4.38 0.89 -16.64
C GLY A 4 4.24 -0.62 -16.42
N ARG A 5 5.34 -1.37 -16.59
CA ARG A 5 5.34 -2.82 -16.38
C ARG A 5 5.16 -3.19 -14.90
N LEU A 6 5.71 -2.39 -13.99
CA LEU A 6 5.53 -2.58 -12.55
C LEU A 6 4.06 -2.39 -12.15
N ILE A 7 3.42 -1.33 -12.65
CA ILE A 7 2.00 -1.04 -12.42
C ILE A 7 1.12 -2.17 -12.99
N GLU A 8 1.33 -2.55 -14.25
CA GLU A 8 0.56 -3.64 -14.88
C GLU A 8 0.67 -4.95 -14.08
N LYS A 9 1.90 -5.33 -13.72
CA LYS A 9 2.18 -6.54 -12.94
C LYS A 9 1.52 -6.49 -11.56
N SER A 10 1.45 -5.32 -10.91
CA SER A 10 0.76 -5.20 -9.61
C SER A 10 -0.74 -5.50 -9.76
N TYR A 11 -1.41 -4.94 -10.76
CA TYR A 11 -2.82 -5.23 -11.02
C TYR A 11 -3.09 -6.69 -11.35
N GLU A 12 -2.22 -7.34 -12.11
CA GLU A 12 -2.31 -8.78 -12.40
C GLU A 12 -2.21 -9.60 -11.12
N ILE A 13 -1.19 -9.35 -10.30
CA ILE A 13 -0.92 -10.10 -9.06
C ILE A 13 -2.09 -9.98 -8.07
N PHE A 14 -2.60 -8.76 -7.86
CA PHE A 14 -3.68 -8.50 -6.92
C PHE A 14 -5.08 -8.80 -7.49
N SER A 15 -5.19 -9.24 -8.75
CA SER A 15 -6.48 -9.45 -9.45
C SER A 15 -7.44 -10.37 -8.69
N ASN A 16 -6.91 -11.39 -8.00
CA ASN A 16 -7.70 -12.42 -7.31
C ASN A 16 -8.43 -11.94 -6.04
N PHE A 17 -8.04 -10.81 -5.44
CA PHE A 17 -8.80 -10.25 -4.32
C PHE A 17 -10.12 -9.71 -4.83
N LYS A 18 -11.25 -10.16 -4.27
CA LYS A 18 -12.57 -9.64 -4.63
C LYS A 18 -12.81 -8.29 -3.95
N GLN A 19 -13.78 -7.54 -4.44
CA GLN A 19 -14.26 -6.37 -3.72
C GLN A 19 -14.74 -6.83 -2.33
N PRO A 20 -14.26 -6.21 -1.25
CA PRO A 20 -14.59 -6.66 0.10
C PRO A 20 -16.03 -6.26 0.45
N VAL A 21 -16.64 -7.01 1.36
CA VAL A 21 -18.00 -6.70 1.86
C VAL A 21 -17.99 -5.48 2.79
N ARG A 22 -16.88 -5.30 3.51
CA ARG A 22 -16.60 -4.18 4.42
C ARG A 22 -15.19 -3.71 4.13
N TYR A 23 -14.93 -2.42 4.17
CA TYR A 23 -13.61 -1.86 3.87
C TYR A 23 -12.77 -1.59 5.12
N THR A 24 -13.41 -1.27 6.23
CA THR A 24 -12.77 -0.78 7.46
C THR A 24 -12.72 -1.86 8.54
N ILE A 25 -11.79 -1.71 9.50
CA ILE A 25 -11.59 -2.65 10.61
C ILE A 25 -12.62 -2.51 11.74
N HIS A 26 -13.20 -1.32 11.90
CA HIS A 26 -14.14 -1.03 12.98
C HIS A 26 -15.58 -1.25 12.54
N GLY A 27 -16.43 -1.60 13.51
CA GLY A 27 -17.87 -1.78 13.35
C GLY A 27 -18.64 -0.48 13.14
N ASP A 28 -19.95 -0.58 12.99
CA ASP A 28 -20.84 0.54 12.60
C ASP A 28 -20.94 1.65 13.68
N TRP A 29 -20.35 1.42 14.86
CA TRP A 29 -20.24 2.40 15.93
C TRP A 29 -19.17 3.47 15.65
N CYS A 30 -18.27 3.25 14.70
CA CYS A 30 -17.28 4.23 14.27
C CYS A 30 -17.86 5.09 13.13
N LEU A 31 -18.30 6.31 13.44
CA LEU A 31 -18.88 7.22 12.45
C LEU A 31 -17.91 7.54 11.30
N GLU A 32 -16.65 7.85 11.62
CA GLU A 32 -15.61 8.07 10.61
C GLU A 32 -15.44 6.86 9.69
N CYS A 33 -15.48 5.66 10.25
CA CYS A 33 -15.36 4.43 9.48
C CYS A 33 -16.54 4.24 8.54
N ASN A 34 -17.77 4.58 8.97
CA ASN A 34 -18.94 4.53 8.09
C ASN A 34 -18.82 5.52 6.92
N ASP A 35 -18.28 6.72 7.14
CA ASP A 35 -18.02 7.69 6.07
C ASP A 35 -16.97 7.15 5.07
N HIS A 36 -15.93 6.48 5.58
CA HIS A 36 -14.93 5.80 4.77
C HIS A 36 -15.53 4.63 3.97
N GLU A 37 -16.40 3.82 4.58
CA GLU A 37 -17.15 2.76 3.89
C GLU A 37 -17.97 3.33 2.73
N GLU A 38 -18.77 4.37 2.96
CA GLU A 38 -19.59 4.99 1.92
C GLU A 38 -18.74 5.53 0.77
N THR A 39 -17.60 6.13 1.10
CA THR A 39 -16.65 6.68 0.13
C THR A 39 -16.01 5.59 -0.72
N LEU A 40 -15.54 4.51 -0.09
CA LEU A 40 -14.82 3.42 -0.76
C LEU A 40 -15.74 2.47 -1.53
N ASN A 41 -16.98 2.29 -1.10
CA ASN A 41 -17.96 1.44 -1.79
C ASN A 41 -18.31 2.00 -3.19
N LYS A 42 -18.11 3.31 -3.41
CA LYS A 42 -18.26 3.96 -4.71
C LYS A 42 -17.04 3.79 -5.63
N ALA A 43 -15.95 3.19 -5.14
CA ALA A 43 -14.71 2.99 -5.89
C ALA A 43 -14.49 1.52 -6.24
N THR A 44 -13.95 1.29 -7.44
CA THR A 44 -13.28 0.03 -7.74
C THR A 44 -11.77 0.21 -7.58
N ARG A 45 -11.02 -0.89 -7.49
CA ARG A 45 -9.56 -0.80 -7.38
C ARG A 45 -8.92 0.05 -8.48
N LYS A 46 -9.43 0.02 -9.71
CA LYS A 46 -8.89 0.80 -10.84
C LYS A 46 -9.31 2.27 -10.82
N PHE A 47 -10.44 2.59 -10.19
CA PHE A 47 -11.04 3.92 -10.25
C PHE A 47 -11.02 4.66 -8.91
N LEU A 48 -10.38 4.11 -7.88
CA LEU A 48 -10.10 4.86 -6.67
C LEU A 48 -9.25 6.09 -7.00
N THR A 49 -9.63 7.22 -6.44
CA THR A 49 -9.02 8.54 -6.68
C THR A 49 -8.32 9.06 -5.43
N ILE A 50 -7.34 9.95 -5.59
CA ILE A 50 -6.70 10.65 -4.47
C ILE A 50 -7.72 11.41 -3.60
N LYS A 51 -8.80 11.94 -4.21
CA LYS A 51 -9.88 12.59 -3.46
C LYS A 51 -10.59 11.64 -2.50
N GLN A 52 -10.75 10.37 -2.88
CA GLN A 52 -11.34 9.34 -2.02
C GLN A 52 -10.38 8.84 -0.95
N ILE A 53 -9.06 8.98 -1.16
CA ILE A 53 -8.04 8.76 -0.12
C ILE A 53 -8.04 9.87 0.93
N GLY A 54 -8.56 11.05 0.57
CA GLY A 54 -8.74 12.16 1.49
C GLY A 54 -7.42 12.76 1.99
N ARG A 55 -7.55 13.60 3.01
CA ARG A 55 -6.42 14.25 3.70
C ARG A 55 -5.74 13.27 4.65
N SER A 56 -4.52 13.59 5.07
CA SER A 56 -3.78 12.76 6.03
C SER A 56 -4.55 12.57 7.35
N SER A 57 -5.26 13.62 7.80
CA SER A 57 -6.07 13.60 9.02
C SER A 57 -7.43 12.90 8.87
N TRP A 58 -7.85 12.53 7.65
CA TRP A 58 -9.14 11.91 7.35
C TRP A 58 -8.99 10.92 6.19
N SER A 59 -8.08 9.97 6.40
CA SER A 59 -7.71 8.96 5.41
C SER A 59 -8.37 7.64 5.75
N PRO A 60 -8.97 6.93 4.78
CA PRO A 60 -9.51 5.60 5.06
C PRO A 60 -8.42 4.55 5.25
N ILE A 61 -7.21 4.78 4.71
CA ILE A 61 -6.17 3.76 4.60
C ILE A 61 -5.71 3.15 5.93
N PRO A 62 -5.41 3.93 6.99
CA PRO A 62 -5.07 3.38 8.30
C PRO A 62 -6.14 2.47 8.90
N ASN A 63 -7.40 2.67 8.50
CA ASN A 63 -8.55 1.93 9.00
C ASN A 63 -8.96 0.79 8.07
N LEU A 64 -8.27 0.54 6.96
CA LEU A 64 -8.62 -0.55 6.05
C LEU A 64 -8.41 -1.90 6.73
N ASN A 65 -9.39 -2.78 6.55
CA ASN A 65 -9.19 -4.18 6.89
C ASN A 65 -8.29 -4.86 5.84
N PRO A 66 -7.79 -6.07 6.14
CA PRO A 66 -6.79 -6.72 5.30
C PRO A 66 -7.29 -7.08 3.89
N GLU A 67 -8.59 -7.37 3.73
CA GLU A 67 -9.18 -7.64 2.41
C GLU A 67 -9.21 -6.37 1.56
N ALA A 68 -9.60 -5.24 2.16
CA ALA A 68 -9.66 -3.96 1.50
C ALA A 68 -8.28 -3.40 1.17
N MET A 69 -7.31 -3.54 2.09
CA MET A 69 -5.91 -3.21 1.84
C MET A 69 -5.40 -4.00 0.62
N ALA A 70 -5.60 -5.31 0.59
CA ALA A 70 -5.18 -6.14 -0.54
C ALA A 70 -5.91 -5.79 -1.85
N TYR A 71 -7.22 -5.49 -1.78
CA TYR A 71 -8.02 -5.10 -2.94
C TYR A 71 -7.52 -3.80 -3.59
N PHE A 72 -7.18 -2.79 -2.78
CA PHE A 72 -6.75 -1.47 -3.25
C PHE A 72 -5.24 -1.32 -3.44
N MET A 73 -4.41 -2.21 -2.88
CA MET A 73 -2.95 -2.18 -3.00
C MET A 73 -2.40 -1.85 -4.40
N PRO A 74 -2.87 -2.46 -5.53
CA PRO A 74 -2.31 -2.15 -6.84
C PRO A 74 -2.49 -0.67 -7.23
N ARG A 75 -3.57 -0.02 -6.79
CA ARG A 75 -3.80 1.41 -7.02
C ARG A 75 -2.95 2.29 -6.13
N LEU A 76 -2.72 1.88 -4.88
CA LEU A 76 -1.81 2.58 -3.97
C LEU A 76 -0.37 2.52 -4.51
N ILE A 77 0.03 1.36 -5.03
CA ILE A 77 1.29 1.18 -5.76
C ILE A 77 1.33 2.10 -6.97
N GLU A 78 0.27 2.14 -7.80
CA GLU A 78 0.21 3.02 -8.97
C GLU A 78 0.40 4.49 -8.59
N PHE A 79 -0.29 4.98 -7.55
CA PHE A 79 -0.12 6.35 -7.08
C PHE A 79 1.31 6.67 -6.65
N ALA A 80 1.95 5.78 -5.89
CA ALA A 80 3.33 5.95 -5.47
C ALA A 80 4.31 5.90 -6.66
N VAL A 81 4.11 4.97 -7.58
CA VAL A 81 4.97 4.76 -8.75
C VAL A 81 4.79 5.84 -9.82
N GLU A 82 3.61 6.46 -9.91
CA GLU A 82 3.37 7.64 -10.75
C GLU A 82 3.83 8.94 -10.08
N ASN A 83 4.28 8.88 -8.82
CA ASN A 83 4.61 10.03 -7.98
C ASN A 83 3.51 11.10 -8.01
N VAL A 84 2.26 10.67 -7.83
CA VAL A 84 1.14 11.61 -7.75
C VAL A 84 1.20 12.37 -6.44
N ASN A 85 0.66 13.60 -6.45
CA ASN A 85 0.42 14.32 -5.21
C ASN A 85 -0.88 13.83 -4.55
N ASP A 86 -0.89 13.87 -3.23
CA ASP A 86 -2.05 13.59 -2.42
C ASP A 86 -3.04 14.78 -2.40
N PHE A 87 -4.11 14.70 -1.59
CA PHE A 87 -5.12 15.75 -1.51
C PHE A 87 -4.55 17.11 -1.06
N GLU A 88 -3.49 17.09 -0.27
CA GLU A 88 -2.87 18.25 0.35
C GLU A 88 -1.67 18.75 -0.47
N ASN A 89 -1.50 18.21 -1.68
CA ASN A 89 -0.42 18.53 -2.62
C ASN A 89 0.98 18.10 -2.14
N HIS A 90 1.06 17.06 -1.31
CA HIS A 90 2.31 16.40 -0.92
C HIS A 90 2.56 15.13 -1.73
N PRO A 91 3.81 14.68 -1.93
CA PRO A 91 4.10 13.42 -2.64
C PRO A 91 3.41 12.23 -1.97
N PHE A 92 2.59 11.48 -2.72
CA PHE A 92 1.85 10.34 -2.17
C PHE A 92 2.78 9.22 -1.67
N ILE A 93 4.01 9.16 -2.17
CA ILE A 93 5.05 8.22 -1.74
C ILE A 93 5.22 8.26 -0.22
N VAL A 94 5.19 9.44 0.41
CA VAL A 94 5.33 9.59 1.87
C VAL A 94 4.25 8.78 2.60
N ARG A 95 2.99 8.94 2.18
CA ARG A 95 1.85 8.22 2.77
C ARG A 95 1.93 6.73 2.49
N PHE A 96 2.30 6.34 1.27
CA PHE A 96 2.50 4.95 0.92
C PHE A 96 3.54 4.28 1.83
N LEU A 97 4.68 4.93 2.09
CA LEU A 97 5.73 4.41 2.97
C LEU A 97 5.23 4.20 4.40
N TYR A 98 4.52 5.17 4.98
CA TYR A 98 3.96 5.02 6.33
C TYR A 98 3.03 3.80 6.47
N TRP A 99 2.30 3.43 5.42
CA TRP A 99 1.40 2.27 5.50
C TRP A 99 2.12 0.95 5.30
N VAL A 100 3.21 0.92 4.53
CA VAL A 100 3.93 -0.33 4.27
C VAL A 100 5.15 -0.51 5.19
N MET A 101 5.57 0.48 5.97
CA MET A 101 6.79 0.40 6.78
C MET A 101 6.78 -0.76 7.80
N ASP A 102 5.62 -1.08 8.38
CA ASP A 102 5.47 -2.19 9.34
C ASP A 102 5.70 -3.57 8.72
N GLY A 103 5.75 -3.63 7.38
CA GLY A 103 6.06 -4.84 6.65
C GLY A 103 4.90 -5.83 6.55
N PRO A 104 5.18 -7.00 5.98
CA PRO A 104 4.16 -7.97 5.59
C PRO A 104 3.54 -8.76 6.74
N GLU A 105 4.08 -8.64 7.95
CA GLU A 105 3.59 -9.37 9.14
C GLU A 105 2.59 -8.55 9.97
N SER A 106 2.37 -7.28 9.60
CA SER A 106 1.31 -6.46 10.20
C SER A 106 -0.07 -7.00 9.83
N ASP A 107 -1.05 -6.71 10.69
CA ASP A 107 -2.43 -7.16 10.51
C ASP A 107 -3.00 -6.74 9.14
N ALA A 108 -2.68 -5.53 8.68
CA ALA A 108 -3.11 -4.97 7.40
C ALA A 108 -2.66 -5.80 6.19
N HIS A 109 -1.54 -6.52 6.29
CA HIS A 109 -0.92 -7.26 5.18
C HIS A 109 -0.99 -8.79 5.34
N LYS A 110 -1.66 -9.30 6.38
CA LYS A 110 -1.66 -10.73 6.71
C LYS A 110 -2.25 -11.65 5.64
N LEU A 111 -3.05 -11.12 4.71
CA LEU A 111 -3.61 -11.88 3.58
C LEU A 111 -2.67 -11.96 2.37
N LEU A 112 -1.54 -11.25 2.39
CA LEU A 112 -0.62 -11.19 1.27
C LEU A 112 0.25 -12.44 1.23
N CYS A 113 0.12 -13.23 0.16
CA CYS A 113 1.06 -14.32 -0.13
C CYS A 113 2.41 -13.81 -0.68
N THR A 114 3.37 -14.71 -0.86
CA THR A 114 4.74 -14.41 -1.32
C THR A 114 4.79 -13.56 -2.59
N THR A 115 3.93 -13.81 -3.58
CA THR A 115 3.92 -13.03 -4.82
C THR A 115 3.46 -11.59 -4.59
N HIS A 116 2.50 -11.36 -3.70
CA HIS A 116 2.06 -10.03 -3.31
C HIS A 116 3.15 -9.29 -2.53
N LYS A 117 3.81 -9.96 -1.59
CA LYS A 117 4.94 -9.40 -0.84
C LYS A 117 6.08 -8.99 -1.77
N GLN A 118 6.35 -9.80 -2.80
CA GLN A 118 7.42 -9.55 -3.76
C GLN A 118 7.16 -8.28 -4.57
N ILE A 119 5.93 -8.05 -5.03
CA ILE A 119 5.63 -6.86 -5.84
C ILE A 119 5.63 -5.58 -5.00
N VAL A 120 5.30 -5.64 -3.71
CA VAL A 120 5.46 -4.51 -2.79
C VAL A 120 6.96 -4.20 -2.59
N LEU A 121 7.79 -5.22 -2.38
CA LEU A 121 9.24 -5.03 -2.30
C LEU A 121 9.84 -4.45 -3.59
N GLU A 122 9.43 -4.97 -4.75
CA GLU A 122 9.83 -4.43 -6.05
C GLU A 122 9.43 -2.95 -6.20
N THR A 123 8.27 -2.57 -5.66
CA THR A 123 7.79 -1.19 -5.65
C THR A 123 8.68 -0.30 -4.77
N LEU A 124 9.03 -0.75 -3.56
CA LEU A 124 9.92 0.01 -2.68
C LEU A 124 11.31 0.20 -3.29
N LEU A 125 11.86 -0.85 -3.91
CA LEU A 125 13.15 -0.76 -4.63
C LEU A 125 13.07 0.15 -5.86
N PHE A 126 11.91 0.19 -6.54
CA PHE A 126 11.67 1.15 -7.62
C PHE A 126 11.70 2.59 -7.09
N ILE A 127 10.99 2.87 -5.99
CA ILE A 127 10.97 4.19 -5.35
C ILE A 127 12.39 4.63 -4.98
N ARG A 128 13.16 3.80 -4.28
CA ARG A 128 14.56 4.09 -3.92
C ARG A 128 15.40 4.48 -5.14
N LYS A 129 15.21 3.78 -6.25
CA LYS A 129 16.02 3.98 -7.46
C LYS A 129 15.62 5.23 -8.25
N HIS A 130 14.33 5.57 -8.27
CA HIS A 130 13.78 6.54 -9.22
C HIS A 130 13.29 7.84 -8.59
N TYR A 131 13.13 7.89 -7.26
CA TYR A 131 12.60 9.03 -6.53
C TYR A 131 13.48 9.38 -5.31
N SER A 132 14.80 9.18 -5.39
CA SER A 132 15.71 9.47 -4.28
C SER A 132 15.67 10.95 -3.87
N ASP A 133 15.49 11.85 -4.83
CA ASP A 133 15.29 13.29 -4.61
C ASP A 133 14.05 13.57 -3.76
N VAL A 134 12.91 12.97 -4.10
CA VAL A 134 11.67 13.11 -3.32
C VAL A 134 11.83 12.53 -1.91
N ILE A 135 12.54 11.42 -1.79
CA ILE A 135 12.76 10.77 -0.48
C ILE A 135 13.67 11.63 0.41
N GLU A 136 14.74 12.21 -0.14
CA GLU A 136 15.64 13.12 0.57
C GLU A 136 14.92 14.43 0.97
N ASP A 137 14.15 15.02 0.06
CA ASP A 137 13.43 16.28 0.31
C ASP A 137 12.37 16.13 1.42
N GLU A 138 11.75 14.95 1.52
CA GLU A 138 10.74 14.63 2.54
C GLU A 138 11.35 13.95 3.79
N CYS A 139 12.67 13.76 3.85
CA CYS A 139 13.40 13.10 4.93
C CYS A 139 12.89 11.68 5.27
N MET A 140 12.62 10.85 4.24
CA MET A 140 12.00 9.52 4.35
C MET A 140 12.99 8.35 4.11
N GLU A 141 14.30 8.60 4.15
CA GLU A 141 15.34 7.60 3.87
C GLU A 141 15.26 6.41 4.83
N ASP A 142 15.13 6.68 6.12
CA ASP A 142 15.10 5.67 7.19
C ASP A 142 13.82 4.82 7.11
N GLU A 143 12.68 5.43 6.81
CA GLU A 143 11.40 4.76 6.62
C GLU A 143 11.45 3.83 5.40
N LEU A 144 12.02 4.30 4.28
CA LEU A 144 12.18 3.50 3.07
C LEU A 144 13.12 2.31 3.31
N ASP A 145 14.24 2.53 4.00
CA ASP A 145 15.20 1.48 4.35
C ASP A 145 14.57 0.44 5.29
N THR A 146 13.80 0.92 6.28
CA THR A 146 13.05 0.07 7.21
C THR A 146 12.01 -0.76 6.46
N ALA A 147 11.23 -0.15 5.58
CA ALA A 147 10.26 -0.86 4.77
C ALA A 147 10.96 -1.95 3.92
N ILE A 148 12.00 -1.60 3.16
CA ILE A 148 12.72 -2.57 2.32
C ILE A 148 13.28 -3.73 3.13
N LYS A 149 13.81 -3.47 4.32
CA LYS A 149 14.26 -4.52 5.23
C LYS A 149 13.12 -5.42 5.68
N ASN A 150 11.98 -4.86 6.08
CA ASN A 150 10.85 -5.63 6.57
C ASN A 150 10.20 -6.49 5.48
N TRP A 151 10.08 -5.96 4.25
CA TRP A 151 9.56 -6.70 3.10
C TRP A 151 10.58 -7.65 2.46
N GLY A 152 11.88 -7.37 2.58
CA GLY A 152 12.96 -8.22 2.08
C GLY A 152 13.35 -9.35 3.03
N GLY A 153 13.22 -9.14 4.34
CA GLY A 153 13.58 -10.11 5.38
C GLY A 153 12.76 -11.39 5.37
N THR A 154 11.57 -11.39 4.77
CA THR A 154 10.77 -12.59 4.55
C THR A 154 11.39 -13.57 3.53
N TYR A 155 12.35 -13.12 2.71
CA TYR A 155 13.06 -13.95 1.73
C TYR A 155 14.44 -14.41 2.22
N LEU A 156 14.89 -13.91 3.37
CA LEU A 156 16.23 -14.17 3.92
C LEU A 156 16.24 -15.04 5.19
N LYS A 157 15.09 -15.54 5.66
CA LYS A 157 15.11 -16.64 6.63
C LYS A 157 15.57 -17.90 5.90
N PRO A 158 16.71 -18.51 6.28
CA PRO A 158 17.03 -19.85 5.80
C PRO A 158 15.85 -20.73 6.19
N THR A 159 15.35 -21.52 5.24
CA THR A 159 14.45 -22.62 5.55
C THR A 159 15.18 -23.52 6.53
N THR A 160 14.95 -23.34 7.84
CA THR A 160 15.35 -24.32 8.83
C THR A 160 14.47 -25.52 8.55
N ALA A 161 15.03 -26.49 7.83
CA ALA A 161 14.54 -27.84 7.79
C ALA A 161 14.32 -28.26 9.25
N ILE A 162 13.06 -28.56 9.58
CA ILE A 162 12.67 -29.19 10.82
C ILE A 162 13.12 -30.66 10.72
N PRO A 163 13.70 -31.23 11.79
CA PRO A 163 14.47 -32.48 11.76
C PRO A 163 13.67 -33.73 11.39
#